data_AF-A0A7J3HE36-F1
#
_entry.id   AF-A0A7J3HE36-F1
#
_cell.length_a   1.000
_cell.length_b   1.000
_cell.length_c   1.000
_cell.angle_alpha   90.00
_cell.angle_beta   90.00
_cell.angle_gamma   90.00
#
_symmetry.space_group_name_H-M   'P 1'
#
loop_
_entity.id
_entity.type
_entity.pdbx_description
1 polymer ?
#
loop_
_entity_poly.entity_id
_entity_poly.type
_entity_poly.pdbx_seq_one_letter_code
_entity_poly.pdbx_strand_id
1 'polypeptide(L)'
;MSNSQSSREEKLITPSYYDRTTQSIKIADREVKIWGSLPKLNENEKLVRTTQSICPYCYALLPAVILERDGKLYIRKECPEHGEIEELYQGSSEFARRIEKWYVEGRGPRHVYTNFSAPCPYSCGLCPIHKNHTALANLVLTNRCDLDCWYCFFFAEKSGFVYEPT
;
A
#
# COMPACT_ATOMS: atom_id res chain seq x y z
N MET A 1 -42.26 23.64 -13.05
CA MET A 1 -40.96 23.32 -13.69
C MET A 1 -39.91 24.25 -13.10
N SER A 2 -39.11 23.75 -12.16
CA SER A 2 -37.85 24.38 -11.75
C SER A 2 -36.99 23.30 -11.12
N ASN A 3 -36.34 22.52 -11.97
CA ASN A 3 -35.41 21.49 -11.54
C ASN A 3 -34.09 22.20 -11.17
N SER A 4 -33.97 22.61 -9.91
CA SER A 4 -32.72 23.12 -9.37
C SER A 4 -31.76 21.95 -9.17
N GLN A 5 -31.10 21.53 -10.24
CA GLN A 5 -29.93 20.65 -10.14
C GLN A 5 -28.84 21.45 -9.42
N SER A 6 -28.71 21.19 -8.12
CA SER A 6 -27.54 21.58 -7.33
C SER A 6 -26.31 21.00 -8.02
N SER A 7 -25.54 21.86 -8.67
CA SER A 7 -24.22 21.55 -9.17
C SER A 7 -23.32 21.25 -7.97
N ARG A 8 -23.25 19.98 -7.57
CA ARG A 8 -22.13 19.51 -6.75
C ARG A 8 -20.89 19.69 -7.63
N GLU A 9 -20.11 20.73 -7.36
CA GLU A 9 -18.73 20.79 -7.82
C GLU A 9 -18.07 19.47 -7.39
N GLU A 10 -17.80 18.59 -8.35
CA GLU A 10 -16.97 17.42 -8.14
C GLU A 10 -15.55 17.95 -7.84
N LYS A 11 -15.30 18.27 -6.56
CA LYS A 11 -13.95 18.54 -6.09
C LYS A 11 -13.13 17.30 -6.42
N LEU A 12 -12.20 17.46 -7.35
CA LEU A 12 -11.20 16.45 -7.66
C LEU A 12 -10.60 15.97 -6.33
N ILE A 13 -10.48 14.64 -6.19
CA ILE A 13 -9.95 14.03 -4.98
C ILE A 13 -8.60 14.66 -4.66
N THR A 14 -8.51 15.34 -3.51
CA THR A 14 -7.27 15.97 -3.07
C THR A 14 -6.21 14.88 -2.88
N PRO A 15 -5.03 15.01 -3.51
CA PRO A 15 -3.91 14.12 -3.26
C PRO A 15 -3.59 14.05 -1.77
N SER A 16 -3.09 12.92 -1.32
CA SER A 16 -2.68 12.77 0.07
C SER A 16 -1.62 13.80 0.45
N TYR A 17 -1.60 14.26 1.69
CA TYR A 17 -0.49 15.05 2.23
C TYR A 17 -0.27 14.78 3.70
N TYR A 18 0.97 14.96 4.15
CA TYR A 18 1.33 14.86 5.55
C TYR A 18 1.17 16.21 6.25
N ASP A 19 0.26 16.27 7.20
CA ASP A 19 0.06 17.42 8.08
C ASP A 19 1.01 17.30 9.28
N ARG A 20 2.00 18.19 9.33
CA ARG A 20 3.00 18.24 10.41
C ARG A 20 2.42 18.70 11.74
N THR A 21 1.32 19.45 11.72
CA THR A 21 0.68 20.00 12.93
C THR A 21 -0.04 18.88 13.68
N THR A 22 -0.80 18.08 12.95
CA THR A 22 -1.57 16.95 13.52
C THR A 22 -0.80 15.63 13.51
N GLN A 23 0.39 15.60 12.89
CA GLN A 23 1.19 14.38 12.67
C GLN A 23 0.39 13.26 12.00
N SER A 24 -0.46 13.64 11.05
CA SER A 24 -1.38 12.76 10.36
C SER A 24 -1.26 12.90 8.84
N ILE A 25 -1.78 11.92 8.12
CA ILE A 25 -1.87 11.94 6.67
C ILE A 25 -3.32 12.20 6.31
N LYS A 26 -3.59 13.26 5.56
CA LYS A 26 -4.92 13.61 5.07
C LYS A 26 -5.07 13.08 3.66
N ILE A 27 -6.16 12.36 3.38
CA ILE A 27 -6.44 11.73 2.07
C ILE A 27 -7.94 11.87 1.80
N ALA A 28 -8.30 12.70 0.82
CA ALA A 28 -9.69 13.10 0.63
C ALA A 28 -10.31 13.55 1.98
N ASP A 29 -11.38 12.89 2.41
CA ASP A 29 -12.09 13.17 3.66
C ASP A 29 -11.61 12.31 4.85
N ARG A 30 -10.50 11.58 4.70
CA ARG A 30 -9.97 10.67 5.73
C ARG A 30 -8.67 11.21 6.32
N GLU A 31 -8.45 10.87 7.58
CA GLU A 31 -7.23 11.10 8.32
C GLU A 31 -6.63 9.78 8.75
N VAL A 32 -5.37 9.56 8.39
CA VAL A 32 -4.59 8.37 8.72
C VAL A 32 -3.52 8.77 9.72
N LYS A 33 -3.51 8.09 10.86
CA LYS A 33 -2.56 8.37 11.94
C LYS A 33 -1.20 7.73 11.65
N ILE A 34 -0.14 8.37 12.12
CA ILE A 34 1.21 7.82 12.14
C ILE A 34 1.57 7.55 13.59
N TRP A 35 1.95 6.31 13.91
CA TRP A 35 2.40 5.92 15.25
C TRP A 35 3.87 5.52 15.23
N GLY A 36 4.54 5.55 16.39
CA GLY A 36 6.02 5.58 16.45
C GLY A 36 6.71 4.45 17.22
N SER A 37 6.01 3.52 17.86
CA SER A 37 6.64 2.49 18.70
C SER A 37 6.97 1.21 17.93
N LEU A 38 8.26 0.88 17.83
CA LEU A 38 8.69 -0.43 17.33
C LEU A 38 8.24 -1.54 18.30
N PRO A 39 7.66 -2.63 17.81
CA PRO A 39 7.32 -3.78 18.63
C PRO A 39 8.55 -4.39 19.30
N LYS A 40 8.36 -4.92 20.50
CA LYS A 40 9.41 -5.65 21.23
C LYS A 40 9.58 -7.04 20.63
N LEU A 41 10.78 -7.60 20.77
CA LEU A 41 11.08 -8.99 20.43
C LEU A 41 11.02 -9.87 21.68
N ASN A 42 10.64 -11.13 21.49
CA ASN A 42 10.72 -12.16 22.52
C ASN A 42 12.13 -12.79 22.55
N GLU A 43 12.45 -13.51 23.63
CA GLU A 43 13.79 -14.08 23.84
C GLU A 43 14.22 -15.09 22.75
N ASN A 44 13.26 -15.79 22.14
CA ASN A 44 13.47 -16.78 21.09
C ASN A 44 13.42 -16.20 19.66
N GLU A 45 13.40 -14.87 19.52
CA GLU A 45 13.24 -14.19 18.24
C GLU A 45 14.50 -13.44 17.84
N LYS A 46 14.85 -13.53 16.56
CA LYS A 46 15.96 -12.76 16.00
C LYS A 46 15.43 -11.62 15.13
N LEU A 47 15.81 -10.39 15.43
CA LEU A 47 15.52 -9.26 14.56
C LEU A 47 16.25 -9.43 13.22
N VAL A 48 15.51 -9.38 12.11
CA VAL A 48 16.06 -9.42 10.75
C VAL A 48 16.18 -8.00 10.20
N ARG A 49 15.10 -7.22 10.24
CA ARG A 49 15.10 -5.81 9.84
C ARG A 49 13.92 -5.05 10.43
N THR A 50 13.96 -3.72 10.36
CA THR A 50 12.81 -2.86 10.62
C THR A 50 12.25 -2.34 9.30
N THR A 51 10.96 -2.03 9.29
CA THR A 51 10.26 -1.47 8.13
C THR A 51 9.04 -0.66 8.59
N GLN A 52 8.25 -0.16 7.65
CA GLN A 52 6.96 0.44 7.92
C GLN A 52 5.86 -0.48 7.36
N SER A 53 4.73 -0.53 8.05
CA SER A 53 3.55 -1.28 7.62
C SER A 53 2.30 -0.49 7.95
N ILE A 54 1.18 -0.89 7.36
CA ILE A 54 -0.14 -0.36 7.69
C ILE A 54 -0.85 -1.27 8.69
N CYS A 55 -1.67 -0.69 9.57
CA CYS A 55 -2.67 -1.43 10.33
C CYS A 55 -3.77 -1.96 9.38
N PRO A 56 -4.13 -3.25 9.41
CA PRO A 56 -5.17 -3.79 8.52
C PRO A 56 -6.58 -3.29 8.86
N TYR A 57 -6.78 -2.69 10.04
CA TYR A 57 -8.09 -2.24 10.53
C TYR A 57 -8.33 -0.75 10.30
N CYS A 58 -7.39 0.11 10.73
CA CYS A 58 -7.53 1.57 10.61
C CYS A 58 -6.56 2.23 9.62
N TYR A 59 -5.74 1.43 8.91
CA TYR A 59 -4.75 1.92 7.96
C TYR A 59 -3.69 2.85 8.56
N ALA A 60 -3.59 2.99 9.88
CA ALA A 60 -2.52 3.78 10.48
C ALA A 60 -1.13 3.30 10.01
N LEU A 61 -0.21 4.25 9.78
CA LEU A 61 1.18 3.94 9.43
C LEU A 61 1.93 3.60 10.72
N LEU A 62 2.51 2.41 10.77
CA LEU A 62 3.18 1.84 11.94
C LEU A 62 4.61 1.45 11.60
N PRO A 63 5.58 1.65 12.51
CA PRO A 63 6.83 0.92 12.44
C PRO A 63 6.56 -0.58 12.67
N ALA A 64 7.28 -1.40 11.93
CA ALA A 64 7.16 -2.85 11.99
C ALA A 64 8.54 -3.48 12.07
N VAL A 65 8.62 -4.64 12.70
CA VAL A 65 9.83 -5.48 12.74
C VAL A 65 9.58 -6.72 11.90
N ILE A 66 10.58 -7.11 11.11
CA ILE A 66 10.64 -8.44 10.52
C ILE A 66 11.59 -9.24 11.40
N LEU A 67 11.09 -10.33 11.95
CA LEU A 67 11.80 -11.20 12.89
C LEU A 67 11.80 -12.65 12.40
N GLU A 68 12.78 -13.40 12.84
CA GLU A 68 12.90 -14.82 12.55
C GLU A 68 12.58 -15.65 13.80
N ARG A 69 11.69 -16.62 13.64
CA ARG A 69 11.26 -17.58 14.67
C ARG A 69 10.95 -18.92 14.00
N ASP A 70 11.52 -20.01 14.53
CA ASP A 70 11.31 -21.38 14.03
C ASP A 70 11.57 -21.56 12.52
N GLY A 71 12.63 -20.93 11.99
CA GLY A 71 13.00 -21.00 10.57
C GLY A 71 12.02 -20.27 9.63
N LYS A 72 11.14 -19.42 10.16
CA LYS A 72 10.18 -18.59 9.43
C LYS A 72 10.43 -17.12 9.71
N LEU A 73 10.02 -16.25 8.78
CA LEU A 73 10.00 -14.81 9.00
C LEU A 73 8.58 -14.34 9.30
N TYR A 74 8.43 -13.56 10.35
CA TYR A 74 7.18 -12.89 10.74
C TYR A 74 7.36 -11.38 10.64
N ILE A 75 6.28 -10.67 10.33
CA ILE A 75 6.22 -9.22 10.47
C ILE A 75 5.31 -8.90 11.65
N ARG A 76 5.83 -8.14 12.62
CA ARG A 76 5.09 -7.66 13.79
C ARG A 76 4.98 -6.15 13.76
N LYS A 77 3.81 -5.64 14.13
CA LYS A 77 3.48 -4.21 14.31
C LYS A 77 2.51 -4.07 15.47
N GLU A 78 2.50 -2.91 16.12
CA GLU A 78 1.60 -2.65 17.25
C GLU A 78 0.79 -1.39 16.94
N CYS A 79 -0.54 -1.54 16.89
CA CYS A 79 -1.45 -0.42 16.71
C CYS A 79 -2.01 -0.02 18.08
N PRO A 80 -1.90 1.25 18.50
CA PRO A 80 -2.48 1.70 19.78
C PRO A 80 -3.99 1.45 19.93
N GLU A 81 -4.70 1.29 18.82
CA GLU A 81 -6.16 1.05 18.80
C GLU A 81 -6.53 -0.43 18.63
N HIS A 82 -5.69 -1.23 17.96
CA HIS A 82 -6.02 -2.61 17.55
C HIS A 82 -5.08 -3.66 18.13
N GLY A 83 -4.10 -3.25 18.95
CA GLY A 83 -3.13 -4.12 19.59
C GLY A 83 -2.04 -4.63 18.66
N GLU A 84 -1.40 -5.73 19.07
CA GLU A 84 -0.37 -6.41 18.31
C GLU A 84 -0.96 -7.12 17.09
N ILE A 85 -0.31 -6.94 15.94
CA ILE A 85 -0.60 -7.66 14.71
C ILE A 85 0.69 -8.34 14.26
N GLU A 86 0.66 -9.67 14.24
CA GLU A 86 1.75 -10.50 13.75
C GLU A 86 1.26 -11.40 12.62
N GLU A 87 2.00 -11.41 11.52
CA GLU A 87 1.65 -12.16 10.32
C GLU A 87 2.87 -12.92 9.79
N LEU A 88 2.63 -14.07 9.16
CA LEU A 88 3.70 -14.80 8.46
C LEU A 88 4.15 -14.00 7.24
N TYR A 89 5.41 -13.55 7.27
CA TYR A 89 6.00 -12.79 6.17
C TYR A 89 6.63 -13.72 5.13
N GLN A 90 7.31 -14.78 5.58
CA GLN A 90 7.83 -15.84 4.72
C GLN A 90 7.97 -17.15 5.51
N GLY A 91 7.42 -18.25 4.96
CA GLY A 91 7.45 -19.59 5.54
C GLY A 91 8.81 -20.29 5.58
N SER A 92 9.86 -19.74 4.97
CA SER A 92 11.23 -20.23 5.09
C SER A 92 12.23 -19.07 5.15
N SER A 93 12.90 -18.91 6.28
CA SER A 93 13.95 -17.89 6.46
C SER A 93 15.17 -18.17 5.59
N GLU A 94 15.50 -19.44 5.35
CA GLU A 94 16.57 -19.83 4.41
C GLU A 94 16.23 -19.39 2.99
N PHE A 95 15.01 -19.66 2.52
CA PHE A 95 14.55 -19.21 1.21
C PHE A 95 14.57 -17.69 1.11
N ALA A 96 14.08 -16.99 2.14
CA ALA A 96 14.09 -15.53 2.22
C ALA A 96 15.52 -14.97 2.07
N ARG A 97 16.49 -15.52 2.80
CA ARG A 97 17.90 -15.12 2.69
C ARG A 97 18.48 -15.42 1.32
N ARG A 98 18.04 -16.49 0.65
CA ARG A 98 18.48 -16.83 -0.72
C ARG A 98 17.96 -15.83 -1.74
N ILE A 99 16.68 -15.43 -1.67
CA ILE A 99 16.11 -14.43 -2.59
C ILE A 99 16.69 -13.04 -2.35
N GLU A 100 16.99 -12.70 -1.09
CA GLU A 100 17.54 -11.39 -0.72
C GLU A 100 18.92 -11.10 -1.33
N LYS A 101 19.70 -12.14 -1.66
CA LYS A 101 20.98 -12.00 -2.39
C LYS A 101 20.82 -11.40 -3.79
N TRP A 102 19.61 -11.47 -4.37
CA TRP A 102 19.29 -10.92 -5.68
C TRP A 102 18.66 -9.53 -5.61
N TYR A 103 18.59 -8.94 -4.41
CA TYR A 103 18.10 -7.58 -4.25
C TYR A 103 19.00 -6.60 -5.01
N VAL A 104 18.37 -5.82 -5.89
CA VAL A 104 19.00 -4.70 -6.58
C VAL A 104 18.07 -3.51 -6.44
N GLU A 105 18.59 -2.39 -5.94
CA GLU A 105 17.83 -1.15 -5.92
C GLU A 105 17.63 -0.68 -7.37
N GLY A 106 16.36 -0.52 -7.77
CA GLY A 106 16.05 -0.05 -9.11
C GLY A 106 16.35 1.45 -9.30
N ARG A 107 16.45 1.88 -10.55
CA ARG A 107 16.75 3.28 -10.89
C ARG A 107 15.56 4.22 -10.65
N GLY A 108 14.37 3.67 -10.42
CA GLY A 108 13.10 4.40 -10.42
C GLY A 108 12.63 4.80 -11.81
N PRO A 109 11.49 5.49 -11.90
CA PRO A 109 10.89 5.90 -13.17
C PRO A 109 11.72 7.01 -13.83
N ARG A 110 11.78 7.00 -15.17
CA ARG A 110 12.39 8.09 -15.94
C ARG A 110 11.68 9.43 -15.72
N HIS A 111 10.36 9.38 -15.53
CA HIS A 111 9.53 10.55 -15.26
C HIS A 111 8.71 10.32 -13.99
N VAL A 112 8.77 11.28 -13.08
CA VAL A 112 7.99 11.27 -11.83
C VAL A 112 6.70 12.04 -12.08
N TYR A 113 5.56 11.36 -11.98
CA TYR A 113 4.24 11.96 -12.18
C TYR A 113 3.50 12.26 -10.87
N THR A 114 4.10 11.92 -9.73
CA THR A 114 3.47 12.03 -8.41
C THR A 114 4.43 12.68 -7.42
N ASN A 115 3.99 13.75 -6.77
CA ASN A 115 4.76 14.42 -5.73
C ASN A 115 4.83 13.55 -4.47
N PHE A 116 5.96 13.63 -3.75
CA PHE A 116 6.11 13.02 -2.44
C PHE A 116 5.55 13.94 -1.36
N SER A 117 4.24 13.90 -1.17
CA SER A 117 3.47 14.75 -0.25
C SER A 117 3.19 14.11 1.11
N ALA A 118 3.27 12.79 1.19
CA ALA A 118 3.02 11.96 2.36
C ALA A 118 3.94 10.72 2.35
N PRO A 119 4.24 10.12 3.52
CA PRO A 119 5.01 8.88 3.60
C PRO A 119 4.42 7.74 2.75
N CYS A 120 5.26 6.84 2.26
CA CYS A 120 4.82 5.60 1.61
C CYS A 120 3.92 4.79 2.57
N PRO A 121 2.79 4.20 2.12
CA PRO A 121 2.29 4.10 0.75
C PRO A 121 1.36 5.25 0.33
N TYR A 122 1.26 6.33 1.10
CA TYR A 122 0.20 7.31 0.93
C TYR A 122 0.42 8.30 -0.20
N SER A 123 1.66 8.61 -0.60
CA SER A 123 1.92 9.25 -1.90
C SER A 123 1.98 8.24 -3.06
N CYS A 124 0.93 7.42 -3.19
CA CYS A 124 0.90 6.31 -4.15
C CYS A 124 0.84 6.81 -5.59
N GLY A 125 1.75 6.28 -6.41
CA GLY A 125 2.04 6.66 -7.79
C GLY A 125 3.52 6.42 -8.09
N LEU A 126 3.99 6.79 -9.29
CA LEU A 126 5.41 6.76 -9.65
C LEU A 126 6.16 7.94 -9.01
N CYS A 127 6.23 7.96 -7.68
CA CYS A 127 6.86 9.02 -6.88
C CYS A 127 8.41 8.89 -6.89
N PRO A 128 9.17 9.91 -6.43
CA PRO A 128 10.64 9.91 -6.47
C PRO A 128 11.32 8.74 -5.74
N ILE A 129 10.66 8.19 -4.72
CA ILE A 129 11.15 7.04 -3.94
C ILE A 129 10.66 5.68 -4.48
N HIS A 130 9.82 5.67 -5.52
CA HIS A 130 9.37 4.46 -6.18
C HIS A 130 10.47 3.90 -7.07
N LYS A 131 11.45 3.21 -6.47
CA LYS A 131 12.68 2.77 -7.17
C LYS A 131 12.51 1.47 -7.95
N ASN A 132 11.52 0.65 -7.62
CA ASN A 132 11.26 -0.61 -8.31
C ASN A 132 10.84 -0.39 -9.78
N HIS A 133 11.26 -1.31 -10.66
CA HIS A 133 10.80 -1.34 -12.03
C HIS A 133 9.46 -2.07 -12.12
N THR A 134 8.68 -1.80 -13.17
CA THR A 134 7.44 -2.53 -13.46
C THR A 134 7.76 -4.01 -13.69
N ALA A 135 7.41 -4.86 -12.73
CA ALA A 135 7.58 -6.31 -12.83
C ALA A 135 6.46 -6.97 -13.66
N LEU A 136 5.25 -6.42 -13.58
CA LEU A 136 4.08 -6.85 -14.35
C LEU A 136 3.27 -5.62 -14.75
N ALA A 137 3.04 -5.44 -16.05
CA ALA A 137 2.15 -4.41 -16.57
C ALA A 137 0.84 -5.06 -16.99
N ASN A 138 -0.26 -4.62 -16.40
CA ASN A 138 -1.59 -5.07 -16.76
C ASN A 138 -2.28 -3.98 -17.60
N LEU A 139 -2.66 -4.33 -18.83
CA LEU A 139 -3.32 -3.43 -19.76
C LEU A 139 -4.70 -3.98 -20.08
N VAL A 140 -5.74 -3.22 -19.76
CA VAL A 140 -7.12 -3.60 -20.06
C VAL A 140 -7.48 -3.03 -21.42
N LEU A 141 -7.51 -3.89 -22.44
CA LEU A 141 -7.81 -3.49 -23.81
C LEU A 141 -9.31 -3.41 -24.08
N THR A 142 -10.10 -4.20 -23.35
CA THR A 142 -11.55 -4.23 -23.46
C THR A 142 -12.20 -4.65 -22.16
N ASN A 143 -13.45 -4.24 -21.94
CA ASN A 143 -14.31 -4.71 -20.85
C ASN A 143 -15.36 -5.73 -21.31
N ARG A 144 -15.05 -6.54 -22.33
CA ARG A 144 -15.93 -7.64 -22.78
C ARG A 144 -15.87 -8.91 -21.92
N CYS A 145 -14.91 -9.03 -21.00
CA CYS A 145 -14.81 -10.22 -20.16
C CYS A 145 -16.09 -10.40 -19.34
N ASP A 146 -16.78 -11.51 -19.57
CA ASP A 146 -18.05 -11.92 -18.96
C ASP A 146 -17.87 -13.03 -17.91
N LEU A 147 -16.63 -13.24 -17.44
CA LEU A 147 -16.30 -14.22 -16.41
C LEU A 147 -16.44 -13.65 -15.00
N ASP A 148 -17.18 -14.35 -14.14
CA ASP A 148 -17.29 -14.09 -12.69
C ASP A 148 -16.13 -14.74 -11.90
N CYS A 149 -14.91 -14.27 -12.16
CA CYS A 149 -13.74 -14.72 -11.41
C CYS A 149 -13.79 -14.21 -9.96
N TRP A 150 -13.66 -15.10 -8.97
CA TRP A 150 -13.62 -14.73 -7.54
C TRP A 150 -12.46 -13.79 -7.17
N TYR A 151 -11.44 -13.69 -8.03
CA TYR A 151 -10.33 -12.74 -7.97
C TYR A 151 -10.23 -11.96 -9.30
N CYS A 152 -11.28 -11.21 -9.66
CA CYS A 152 -11.23 -10.40 -10.88
C CYS A 152 -10.51 -9.06 -10.63
N PHE A 153 -9.30 -8.89 -11.16
CA PHE A 153 -8.60 -7.60 -11.17
C PHE A 153 -9.19 -6.58 -12.16
N PHE A 154 -10.13 -7.02 -13.01
CA PHE A 154 -10.62 -6.29 -14.19
C PHE A 154 -12.15 -6.33 -14.30
N PHE A 155 -12.84 -6.33 -13.15
CA PHE A 155 -14.30 -6.52 -13.08
C PHE A 155 -15.05 -5.52 -13.96
N ALA A 156 -15.64 -6.03 -15.04
CA ALA A 156 -16.15 -5.24 -16.16
C ALA A 156 -17.64 -4.91 -16.07
N GLU A 157 -18.41 -5.65 -15.27
CA GLU A 157 -19.89 -5.61 -15.24
C GLU A 157 -20.47 -4.22 -14.93
N LYS A 158 -19.69 -3.34 -14.28
CA LYS A 158 -20.18 -2.04 -13.76
C LYS A 158 -19.94 -0.81 -14.65
N SER A 159 -19.35 -0.94 -15.84
CA SER A 159 -18.94 0.25 -16.59
C SER A 159 -20.06 0.95 -17.39
N GLY A 160 -21.14 0.25 -17.79
CA GLY A 160 -22.26 0.86 -18.52
C GLY A 160 -21.98 1.30 -19.97
N PHE A 161 -20.77 1.05 -20.48
CA PHE A 161 -20.33 1.25 -21.86
C PHE A 161 -19.30 0.19 -22.23
N VAL A 162 -19.05 -0.07 -23.53
CA VAL A 162 -18.00 -0.98 -24.01
C VAL A 162 -16.83 -0.18 -24.56
N TYR A 163 -15.60 -0.54 -24.19
CA TYR A 163 -14.38 -0.06 -24.84
C TYR A 163 -13.65 -1.24 -25.50
N GLU A 164 -13.11 -1.02 -26.70
CA GLU A 164 -12.33 -2.00 -27.46
C GLU A 164 -11.37 -1.31 -28.44
N PRO A 165 -10.22 -1.93 -28.79
CA PRO A 165 -9.31 -1.37 -29.79
C PRO A 165 -9.97 -1.36 -31.18
N THR A 166 -9.72 -0.31 -31.96
CA THR A 166 -10.10 -0.21 -33.39
C THR A 166 -9.05 -0.82 -34.30
#